data_AF-A0A2P7BPZ9-F1
#
_entry.id   AF-A0A2P7BPZ9-F1
#
_cell.length_a   1.000
_cell.length_b   1.000
_cell.length_c   1.000
_cell.angle_alpha   90.00
_cell.angle_beta   90.00
_cell.angle_gamma   90.00
#
_symmetry.space_group_name_H-M   'P 1'
#
loop_
_entity.id
_entity.type
_entity.pdbx_description
1 polymer ?
#
loop_
_entity_poly.entity_id
_entity_poly.type
_entity_poly.pdbx_seq_one_letter_code
_entity_poly.pdbx_strand_id
1 'polypeptide(L)' 'MSQHLFDQLTYSEDDWHIMENAHIRACELLGEHPAHYENNDRLARTIMQVFGTGARDYEIIASIAAQRERIMVYLLSTRH' A
#
# COMPACT_ATOMS: atom_id res chain seq x y z
N MET A 1 -23.85 -20.04 -21.35
CA MET A 1 -22.39 -20.06 -21.12
C MET A 1 -22.00 -18.67 -20.67
N SER A 2 -21.85 -18.50 -19.36
CA SER A 2 -21.71 -17.19 -18.70
C SER A 2 -20.24 -16.96 -18.37
N GLN A 3 -19.49 -16.33 -19.29
CA GLN A 3 -18.04 -16.09 -19.14
C GLN A 3 -17.66 -14.61 -18.94
N HIS A 4 -18.61 -13.70 -18.70
CA HIS A 4 -18.35 -12.25 -18.64
C HIS A 4 -18.49 -11.60 -17.26
N LEU A 5 -18.50 -12.37 -16.16
CA LEU A 5 -18.66 -11.78 -14.81
C LEU A 5 -17.35 -11.47 -14.07
N PHE A 6 -16.19 -11.88 -14.60
CA PHE A 6 -14.89 -11.73 -13.92
C PHE A 6 -14.03 -10.55 -14.41
N ASP A 7 -14.43 -9.87 -15.49
CA ASP A 7 -13.66 -8.79 -16.14
C ASP A 7 -13.76 -7.41 -15.46
N GLN A 8 -14.25 -7.33 -14.22
CA GLN A 8 -14.30 -6.07 -13.45
C GLN A 8 -13.48 -6.08 -12.17
N LEU A 9 -12.55 -7.02 -12.01
CA LEU A 9 -11.50 -6.84 -11.02
C LEU A 9 -10.49 -5.82 -11.57
N THR A 10 -10.46 -4.64 -10.95
CA THR A 10 -9.53 -3.54 -11.31
C THR A 10 -8.05 -3.96 -11.21
N TYR A 11 -7.77 -5.05 -10.48
CA TYR A 11 -6.46 -5.61 -10.24
C TYR A 11 -6.48 -7.12 -10.44
N SER A 12 -5.47 -7.66 -11.12
CA SER A 12 -5.22 -9.10 -11.21
C SER A 12 -4.73 -9.67 -9.87
N GLU A 13 -4.71 -11.00 -9.73
CA GLU A 13 -4.13 -11.64 -8.54
C GLU A 13 -2.65 -11.26 -8.35
N ASP A 14 -1.89 -11.14 -9.43
CA ASP A 14 -0.49 -10.70 -9.41
C ASP A 14 -0.36 -9.26 -8.88
N ASP A 15 -1.25 -8.37 -9.33
CA ASP A 15 -1.28 -6.98 -8.84
C ASP A 15 -1.59 -6.93 -7.34
N TRP A 16 -2.52 -7.78 -6.87
CA TRP A 16 -2.80 -7.94 -5.44
C TRP A 16 -1.59 -8.45 -4.67
N HIS A 17 -0.85 -9.42 -5.20
CA HIS A 17 0.37 -9.93 -4.58
C HIS A 17 1.46 -8.86 -4.48
N ILE A 18 1.64 -8.04 -5.51
CA ILE A 18 2.60 -6.93 -5.48
C ILE A 18 2.21 -5.92 -4.40
N MET A 19 0.93 -5.54 -4.33
CA MET A 19 0.44 -4.59 -3.33
C MET A 19 0.51 -5.14 -1.90
N GLU A 20 0.20 -6.42 -1.70
CA GLU A 20 0.31 -7.08 -0.39
C GLU A 20 1.76 -7.14 0.10
N ASN A 21 2.68 -7.57 -0.76
CA ASN A 21 4.11 -7.59 -0.43
C ASN A 21 4.64 -6.19 -0.14
N ALA A 22 4.22 -5.18 -0.93
CA ALA A 22 4.59 -3.80 -0.70
C ALA A 22 4.05 -3.28 0.64
N HIS A 23 2.84 -3.70 1.03
CA HIS A 23 2.23 -3.34 2.31
C HIS A 23 2.99 -3.94 3.49
N ILE A 24 3.28 -5.24 3.46
CA ILE A 24 4.07 -5.92 4.50
C ILE A 24 5.43 -5.23 4.65
N ARG A 25 6.10 -4.97 3.52
CA ARG A 25 7.40 -4.32 3.50
C ARG A 25 7.36 -2.89 4.01
N ALA A 26 6.31 -2.13 3.69
CA ALA A 26 6.15 -0.78 4.20
C ALA A 26 5.98 -0.74 5.72
N CYS A 27 5.23 -1.69 6.30
CA CYS A 27 5.13 -1.84 7.75
C CYS A 27 6.50 -2.14 8.39
N GLU A 28 7.28 -3.06 7.82
CA GLU A 28 8.65 -3.34 8.28
C GLU A 28 9.53 -2.09 8.26
N LEU A 29 9.47 -1.30 7.18
CA LEU A 29 10.20 -0.04 7.04
C LEU A 29 9.77 1.01 8.07
N LEU A 30 8.50 1.00 8.48
CA LEU A 30 7.98 1.87 9.54
C LEU A 30 8.36 1.37 10.94
N GLY A 31 8.87 0.14 11.07
CA GLY A 31 9.13 -0.50 12.35
C GLY A 31 7.84 -0.98 13.04
N GLU A 32 6.76 -1.11 12.26
CA GLU A 32 5.41 -1.39 12.74
C GLU A 32 4.98 -2.79 12.30
N HIS A 33 4.16 -3.45 13.12
CA HIS A 33 3.62 -4.75 12.74
C HIS A 33 2.34 -4.58 11.93
N PRO A 34 2.19 -5.19 10.73
CA PRO A 34 1.01 -5.03 9.89
C PRO A 34 -0.31 -5.26 10.63
N ALA A 35 -0.37 -6.27 11.51
CA ALA A 35 -1.58 -6.61 12.26
C ALA A 35 -2.00 -5.57 13.32
N HIS A 36 -1.11 -4.68 13.74
CA HIS A 36 -1.36 -3.75 14.85
C HIS A 36 -1.14 -2.28 14.44
N TYR A 37 -0.80 -2.03 13.19
CA TYR A 37 -0.54 -0.68 12.73
C TYR A 37 -1.84 0.12 12.66
N GLU A 38 -1.97 1.15 13.50
CA GLU A 38 -3.18 1.97 13.62
C GLU A 38 -3.59 2.61 12.28
N ASN A 39 -2.61 2.92 11.41
CA ASN A 39 -2.85 3.53 10.11
C ASN A 39 -2.81 2.52 8.94
N ASN A 40 -3.03 1.22 9.19
CA ASN A 40 -2.98 0.17 8.15
C ASN A 40 -3.89 0.48 6.95
N ASP A 41 -5.15 0.83 7.17
CA ASP A 41 -6.08 1.20 6.09
C ASP A 41 -5.58 2.37 5.24
N ARG A 42 -4.92 3.35 5.87
CA ARG A 42 -4.35 4.51 5.17
C ARG A 42 -3.12 4.11 4.38
N LEU A 43 -2.27 3.27 4.95
CA LEU A 43 -1.08 2.73 4.29
C LEU A 43 -1.49 1.91 3.06
N ALA A 44 -2.49 1.03 3.17
CA ALA A 44 -3.03 0.26 2.06
C ALA A 44 -3.53 1.15 0.91
N ARG A 45 -4.28 2.23 1.21
CA ARG A 45 -4.69 3.20 0.17
C ARG A 45 -3.49 3.89 -0.48
N THR A 46 -2.46 4.20 0.30
CA THR A 46 -1.22 4.81 -0.22
C THR A 46 -0.50 3.84 -1.16
N ILE A 47 -0.42 2.56 -0.81
CA ILE A 47 0.13 1.50 -1.65
C ILE A 47 -0.64 1.41 -2.97
N MET A 48 -1.99 1.36 -2.92
CA MET A 48 -2.82 1.33 -4.13
C MET A 48 -2.63 2.56 -5.01
N GLN A 49 -2.49 3.75 -4.42
CA GLN A 49 -2.22 4.98 -5.17
C GLN A 49 -0.86 4.96 -5.86
N VAL A 50 0.20 4.49 -5.18
CA VAL A 50 1.55 4.37 -5.76
C VAL A 50 1.57 3.29 -6.85
N PHE A 51 0.91 2.16 -6.63
CA PHE A 51 0.74 1.12 -7.65
C PHE A 51 -0.01 1.65 -8.89
N GLY A 52 -1.03 2.48 -8.67
CA GLY A 52 -1.83 3.13 -9.72
C GLY A 52 -1.02 4.06 -10.63
N THR A 53 0.17 4.52 -10.23
CA THR A 53 1.04 5.32 -11.11
C THR A 53 1.86 4.46 -12.09
N GLY A 54 1.64 3.14 -12.10
CA GLY A 54 2.34 2.19 -12.97
C GLY A 54 3.59 1.55 -12.36
N ALA A 55 3.87 1.81 -11.07
CA ALA A 55 4.93 1.09 -10.36
C ALA A 55 4.53 -0.38 -10.17
N ARG A 56 5.47 -1.29 -10.41
CA ARG A 56 5.25 -2.75 -10.29
C ARG A 56 6.29 -3.45 -9.40
N ASP A 57 7.32 -2.74 -8.97
CA ASP A 57 8.30 -3.23 -8.00
C ASP A 57 7.77 -2.95 -6.59
N TYR A 58 7.54 -4.01 -5.80
CA TYR A 58 6.98 -3.91 -4.46
C TYR A 58 7.90 -3.15 -3.50
N GLU A 59 9.23 -3.22 -3.65
CA GLU A 59 10.19 -2.57 -2.77
C GLU A 59 10.17 -1.05 -3.00
N ILE A 60 10.04 -0.63 -4.26
CA ILE A 60 9.86 0.79 -4.64
C ILE A 60 8.53 1.31 -4.09
N ILE A 61 7.45 0.56 -4.29
CA ILE A 61 6.12 0.93 -3.80
C ILE A 61 6.13 1.07 -2.28
N ALA A 62 6.71 0.10 -1.57
CA ALA A 62 6.83 0.10 -0.11
C ALA A 62 7.62 1.31 0.40
N SER A 63 8.77 1.59 -0.22
CA SER A 63 9.65 2.70 0.16
C SER A 63 8.95 4.06 0.01
N ILE A 64 8.23 4.27 -1.10
CA ILE A 64 7.47 5.49 -1.35
C ILE A 64 6.32 5.62 -0.35
N ALA A 65 5.58 4.53 -0.11
CA ALA A 65 4.44 4.54 0.80
C ALA A 65 4.88 4.79 2.25
N ALA A 66 5.92 4.11 2.74
CA ALA A 66 6.49 4.33 4.06
C ALA A 66 7.00 5.76 4.23
N GLN A 67 7.66 6.34 3.22
CA GLN A 67 8.12 7.72 3.28
C GLN A 67 6.95 8.72 3.36
N ARG A 68 5.91 8.55 2.56
CA ARG A 68 4.70 9.39 2.60
C ARG A 68 4.03 9.30 3.97
N GLU A 69 3.97 8.10 4.53
CA GLU A 69 3.37 7.83 5.83
C GLU A 69 4.15 8.53 6.96
N ARG A 70 5.48 8.45 6.96
CA ARG A 70 6.33 9.17 7.92
C ARG A 70 6.13 10.68 7.87
N ILE A 71 6.07 11.26 6.67
CA ILE A 71 5.80 12.70 6.50
C ILE A 71 4.44 13.06 7.08
N MET A 72 3.42 12.24 6.82
CA MET A 72 2.07 12.50 7.30
C MET A 72 1.98 12.42 8.83
N VAL A 73 2.59 11.41 9.45
CA VAL A 73 2.69 11.30 10.92
C VAL A 73 3.40 12.53 11.50
N TYR A 74 4.54 12.92 10.92
CA TYR A 74 5.29 14.10 11.37
C TYR A 74 4.45 15.39 11.32
N LEU A 75 3.72 15.61 10.22
CA LEU A 75 2.86 16.79 10.05
C LEU A 75 1.67 16.81 11.02
N LEU A 76 1.15 15.64 11.40
CA LEU A 76 0.10 15.54 12.41
C LEU A 76 0.66 15.80 13.82
N SER A 77 1.87 15.35 14.12
CA SER A 77 2.54 15.58 15.40
C SER A 77 2.97 17.04 15.62
N THR A 78 3.28 17.79 14.56
CA THR A 78 3.68 19.21 14.65
C THR A 78 2.51 20.19 14.71
N ARG A 79 1.26 19.71 14.68
CA ARG A 79 0.04 20.54 14.76
C ARG A 79 -0.51 20.71 16.19
N HIS A 80 0.21 20.24 17.20
CA HIS A 80 -0.10 20.44 18.63
C HIS A 80 0.87 21.45 19.26
#